data_AF-F9PKS5-F1
#
_entry.id   AF-F9PKS5-F1
#
_cell.length_a   1.000
_cell.length_b   1.000
_cell.length_c   1.000
_cell.angle_alpha   90.00
_cell.angle_beta   90.00
_cell.angle_gamma   90.00
#
_symmetry.space_group_name_H-M   'P 1'
#
loop_
_entity.id
_entity.type
_entity.pdbx_description
1 polymer ?
#
loop_
_entity_poly.entity_id
_entity_poly.type
_entity_poly.pdbx_seq_one_letter_code
_entity_poly.pdbx_strand_id
1 'polypeptide(L)' 'MHVAPLDDMTARAVGLLCGRSGHRDIVDVHVALLAEEQGHTAVTSDPEDLSVIHPGLPLITV' A
#
# COMPACT_ATOMS: atom_id res chain seq x y z
N MET A 1 8.86 -12.59 -13.77
CA MET A 1 8.85 -11.70 -12.60
C MET A 1 8.29 -10.37 -13.05
N HIS A 2 7.20 -9.91 -12.43
CA HIS A 2 6.61 -8.61 -12.70
C HIS A 2 6.93 -7.68 -11.52
N VAL A 3 7.24 -6.42 -11.81
CA VAL A 3 7.44 -5.37 -10.82
C VAL A 3 6.57 -4.21 -11.27
N ALA A 4 5.61 -3.81 -10.43
CA ALA A 4 4.75 -2.69 -10.74
C ALA A 4 5.55 -1.39 -10.74
N PRO A 5 5.40 -0.51 -11.74
CA PRO A 5 6.07 0.77 -11.77
C PRO A 5 5.44 1.75 -10.78
N LEU A 6 6.25 2.67 -10.25
CA LEU A 6 5.79 3.87 -9.55
C LEU A 6 5.96 5.06 -10.52
N ASP A 7 4.97 5.28 -11.39
CA ASP A 7 4.98 6.41 -12.33
C ASP A 7 4.48 7.72 -11.67
N ASP A 8 4.43 8.83 -12.42
CA ASP A 8 4.04 10.13 -11.87
C ASP A 8 2.62 10.14 -11.27
N MET A 9 1.68 9.42 -11.87
CA MET A 9 0.30 9.36 -11.37
C MET A 9 0.22 8.54 -10.10
N THR A 10 0.83 7.36 -10.08
CA THR A 10 0.89 6.51 -8.89
C THR A 10 1.65 7.19 -7.75
N ALA A 11 2.77 7.87 -8.05
CA ALA A 11 3.55 8.61 -7.05
C ALA A 11 2.76 9.75 -6.40
N ARG A 12 1.95 10.48 -7.18
CA ARG A 12 1.04 11.50 -6.64
C ARG A 12 -0.04 10.89 -5.76
N ALA A 13 -0.64 9.78 -6.18
CA ALA A 13 -1.66 9.08 -5.40
C ALA A 13 -1.09 8.59 -4.05
N VAL A 14 0.10 7.98 -4.06
CA VAL A 14 0.83 7.57 -2.86
C VAL A 14 1.08 8.77 -1.95
N GLY A 15 1.61 9.88 -2.47
CA GLY A 15 1.85 11.09 -1.67
C GLY A 15 0.58 11.67 -1.03
N LEU A 16 -0.53 11.70 -1.78
CA LEU A 16 -1.82 12.12 -1.24
C LEU A 16 -2.33 11.18 -0.14
N LEU A 17 -2.17 9.87 -0.33
CA LEU A 17 -2.58 8.87 0.65
C LEU A 17 -1.71 8.96 1.92
N CYS A 18 -0.39 9.11 1.80
CA CYS A 18 0.51 9.42 2.92
C CYS A 18 0.04 10.66 3.70
N GLY A 19 -0.27 11.76 2.99
CA GLY A 19 -0.73 12.99 3.62
C GLY A 19 -2.07 12.84 4.37
N ARG A 20 -2.97 11.98 3.88
CA ARG A 20 -4.28 11.72 4.49
C ARG A 20 -4.21 10.73 5.65
N SER A 21 -3.40 9.68 5.54
CA SER A 21 -3.24 8.65 6.58
C SER A 21 -2.26 9.07 7.67
N GLY A 22 -1.40 10.06 7.40
CA GLY A 22 -0.26 10.41 8.26
C GLY A 22 0.85 9.35 8.22
N HIS A 23 0.74 8.34 7.34
CA HIS A 23 1.70 7.25 7.24
C HIS A 23 2.93 7.71 6.46
N ARG A 24 4.12 7.52 7.05
CA ARG A 24 5.38 8.09 6.57
C ARG A 24 6.14 7.19 5.60
N ASP A 25 5.83 5.90 5.57
CA ASP A 25 6.47 4.96 4.65
C ASP A 25 5.73 4.93 3.32
N ILE A 26 6.36 5.49 2.28
CA ILE A 26 5.78 5.53 0.94
C ILE A 26 5.69 4.15 0.30
N VAL A 27 6.54 3.20 0.73
CA VAL A 27 6.58 1.84 0.16
C VAL A 27 5.36 1.08 0.64
N ASP A 28 5.06 1.14 1.93
CA ASP A 28 3.87 0.49 2.50
C ASP A 28 2.58 1.07 1.93
N VAL A 29 2.53 2.40 1.76
CA VAL A 29 1.39 3.07 1.13
C VAL A 29 1.24 2.68 -0.34
N HIS A 30 2.34 2.56 -1.07
CA HIS A 30 2.30 2.09 -2.46
C HIS A 30 1.85 0.62 -2.56
N VAL A 31 2.34 -0.26 -1.68
CA VAL A 31 1.94 -1.67 -1.62
C VAL A 31 0.45 -1.80 -1.32
N ALA A 32 -0.06 -1.07 -0.33
CA ALA A 32 -1.47 -1.07 0.03
C ALA A 32 -2.36 -0.59 -1.12
N LEU A 33 -1.99 0.54 -1.75
CA LEU A 33 -2.72 1.08 -2.90
C LEU A 33 -2.74 0.10 -4.08
N LEU A 34 -1.58 -0.46 -4.42
CA LEU A 34 -1.47 -1.42 -5.53
C LEU A 34 -2.29 -2.68 -5.27
N ALA A 35 -2.27 -3.19 -4.04
CA ALA A 35 -3.04 -4.35 -3.64
C ALA A 35 -4.55 -4.08 -3.74
N GLU A 36 -5.02 -2.91 -3.30
CA GLU A 36 -6.41 -2.48 -3.44
C GLU A 36 -6.82 -2.37 -4.92
N GLU A 37 -6.08 -1.61 -5.72
CA GLU A 37 -6.40 -1.34 -7.13
C GLU A 37 -6.43 -2.61 -8.00
N GLN A 38 -5.60 -3.61 -7.66
CA GLN A 38 -5.52 -4.87 -8.37
C GLN A 38 -6.40 -5.98 -7.75
N GLY A 39 -7.04 -5.73 -6.61
CA GLY A 39 -7.80 -6.73 -5.87
C GLY A 39 -6.93 -7.90 -5.36
N HIS A 40 -5.67 -7.62 -5.03
CA HIS A 40 -4.72 -8.60 -4.52
C HIS A 40 -4.71 -8.66 -2.98
N THR A 41 -4.30 -9.81 -2.45
CA THR A 41 -3.98 -10.00 -1.03
C THR A 41 -2.51 -9.66 -0.79
N ALA A 42 -2.21 -8.77 0.16
CA ALA A 42 -0.83 -8.43 0.51
C ALA A 42 -0.24 -9.45 1.49
N VAL A 43 1.04 -9.78 1.31
CA VAL A 43 1.80 -10.65 2.23
C VAL A 43 2.75 -9.77 3.03
N THR A 44 2.70 -9.81 4.36
CA THR A 44 3.51 -8.96 5.23
C THR A 44 3.83 -9.64 6.56
N SER A 45 4.99 -9.37 7.14
CA SER A 45 5.32 -9.77 8.52
C SER A 45 4.64 -8.87 9.57
N ASP A 46 4.29 -7.65 9.18
CA ASP A 46 3.83 -6.59 10.08
C ASP A 46 2.47 -6.06 9.61
N PRO A 47 1.36 -6.81 9.83
CA PRO A 47 0.04 -6.46 9.32
C PRO A 47 -0.53 -5.17 9.92
N GLU A 48 -0.06 -4.75 11.08
CA GLU A 48 -0.49 -3.52 11.76
C GLU A 48 -0.16 -2.27 10.93
N ASP A 49 0.99 -2.26 10.23
CA ASP A 49 1.43 -1.10 9.46
C ASP A 49 0.51 -0.87 8.24
N LEU A 50 0.17 -1.93 7.50
CA LEU A 50 -0.75 -1.84 6.37
C LEU A 50 -2.20 -1.57 6.81
N SER A 51 -2.60 -2.05 7.99
CA SER A 51 -3.94 -1.83 8.54
C SER A 51 -4.20 -0.36 8.90
N VAL A 52 -3.17 0.42 9.22
CA VAL A 52 -3.29 1.88 9.43
C VAL A 52 -3.62 2.61 8.13
N ILE A 53 -3.10 2.11 7.00
CA ILE A 53 -3.31 2.71 5.68
C ILE A 53 -4.67 2.29 5.12
N HIS A 54 -4.97 1.00 5.17
CA HIS A 54 -6.19 0.41 4.63
C HIS A 54 -6.71 -0.71 5.55
N PRO A 55 -7.59 -0.40 6.53
CA PRO A 55 -8.07 -1.37 7.53
C PRO A 55 -8.81 -2.60 6.97
N GLY A 56 -9.33 -2.51 5.75
CA GLY A 56 -10.04 -3.60 5.07
C GLY A 56 -9.20 -4.39 4.06
N LEU A 57 -7.88 -4.18 4.01
CA LEU A 57 -7.04 -4.81 2.99
C LEU A 57 -6.91 -6.30 3.31
N PRO A 58 -7.11 -7.23 2.35
CA PRO A 58 -6.85 -8.64 2.60
C PRO A 58 -5.35 -8.87 2.85
N LEU A 59 -5.01 -9.51 3.96
CA LEU A 59 -3.63 -9.78 4.37
C LEU A 59 -3.36 -11.28 4.58
N ILE A 60 -2.12 -11.69 4.28
CA ILE A 60 -1.52 -12.95 4.71
C ILE A 60 -0.30 -12.58 5.56
N THR A 61 -0.26 -13.04 6.81
CA THR A 61 0.87 -12.81 7.72
C THR A 61 1.92 -13.92 7.59
N VAL A 62 3.21 -13.57 7.63
CA VAL A 62 4.35 -14.49 7.54
C VAL A 62 5.35 -14.32 8.67
#